data_AF-A0A0E2E2E9-F1
#
_entry.id   AF-A0A0E2E2E9-F1
#
_cell.length_a   1.000
_cell.length_b   1.000
_cell.length_c   1.000
_cell.angle_alpha   90.00
_cell.angle_beta   90.00
_cell.angle_gamma   90.00
#
_symmetry.space_group_name_H-M   'P 1'
#
loop_
_entity.id
_entity.type
_entity.pdbx_description
1 polymer ?
#
loop_
_entity_poly.entity_id
_entity_poly.type
_entity_poly.pdbx_seq_one_letter_code
_entity_poly.pdbx_strand_id
1 'polypeptide(L)'
;MGMIMITEWIERIKRKHNCKAHFGSDSFQMKDCIIAPVHLIPEEIYDNQEFDFYVKTKYDVYLLRIINNEAKCGIIYPAKLSGIIYIISNLPISKNNITESIQKTLNRLEEYGFPNLKNSKCNIAFQIE
;
A
#
# COMPACT_ATOMS: atom_id res chain seq x y z
N MET A 1 16.76 -2.95 -23.35
CA MET A 1 16.77 -3.04 -21.87
C MET A 1 16.98 -1.69 -21.17
N GLY A 2 17.87 -0.80 -21.67
CA GLY A 2 18.21 0.48 -20.99
C GLY A 2 17.12 1.57 -20.94
N MET A 3 16.32 1.76 -22.00
CA MET A 3 15.30 2.83 -22.03
C MET A 3 14.14 2.61 -21.05
N ILE A 4 13.68 1.36 -20.85
CA ILE A 4 12.54 1.04 -19.96
C ILE A 4 12.88 1.31 -18.49
N MET A 5 14.14 1.05 -18.11
CA MET A 5 14.62 1.32 -16.74
C MET A 5 14.69 2.82 -16.44
N ILE A 6 15.10 3.62 -17.43
CA ILE A 6 15.16 5.09 -17.31
C ILE A 6 13.74 5.68 -17.21
N THR A 7 12.78 5.18 -18.00
CA THR A 7 11.39 5.66 -17.94
C THR A 7 10.72 5.35 -16.61
N GLU A 8 10.87 4.13 -16.08
CA GLU A 8 10.32 3.77 -14.76
C GLU A 8 10.92 4.62 -13.63
N TRP A 9 12.23 4.86 -13.67
CA TRP A 9 12.91 5.68 -12.67
C TRP A 9 12.45 7.15 -12.71
N ILE A 10 12.25 7.72 -13.90
CA ILE A 10 11.69 9.06 -14.07
C ILE A 10 10.26 9.12 -13.52
N GLU A 11 9.42 8.13 -13.84
CA GLU A 11 8.07 8.06 -13.31
C GLU A 11 8.09 7.95 -11.77
N ARG A 12 9.01 7.20 -11.17
CA ARG A 12 9.17 7.17 -9.69
C ARG A 12 9.48 8.51 -9.07
N ILE A 13 10.35 9.30 -9.71
CA ILE A 13 10.66 10.65 -9.23
C ILE A 13 9.42 11.54 -9.29
N LYS A 14 8.68 11.52 -10.41
CA LYS A 14 7.42 12.27 -10.54
C LYS A 14 6.39 11.85 -9.49
N ARG A 15 6.25 10.54 -9.28
CA ARG A 15 5.36 9.94 -8.27
C ARG A 15 5.64 10.47 -6.87
N LYS A 16 6.91 10.41 -6.47
CA LYS A 16 7.37 10.87 -5.16
C LYS A 16 7.21 12.38 -4.99
N HIS A 17 7.43 13.16 -6.05
CA HIS A 17 7.26 14.61 -6.02
C HIS A 17 5.79 15.04 -5.92
N ASN A 18 4.89 14.36 -6.64
CA ASN A 18 3.46 14.69 -6.66
C ASN A 18 2.69 14.16 -5.44
N CYS A 19 3.26 13.19 -4.71
CA CYS A 19 2.65 12.62 -3.53
C CYS A 19 2.59 13.64 -2.38
N LYS A 20 1.38 14.04 -1.99
CA LYS A 20 1.11 14.95 -0.86
C LYS A 20 0.92 14.22 0.47
N ALA A 21 1.32 12.95 0.57
CA ALA A 21 1.19 12.16 1.78
C ALA A 21 1.95 12.82 2.94
N HIS A 22 1.26 13.01 4.07
CA HIS A 22 1.87 13.49 5.30
C HIS A 22 2.38 12.30 6.11
N PHE A 23 3.67 12.32 6.46
CA PHE A 23 4.27 11.35 7.37
C PHE A 23 4.66 12.11 8.64
N GLY A 24 3.76 12.10 9.62
CA GLY A 24 3.83 12.89 10.83
C GLY A 24 4.05 12.05 12.10
N SER A 25 3.62 12.60 13.24
CA SER A 25 3.77 11.97 14.56
C SER A 25 2.92 10.70 14.76
N ASP A 26 1.91 10.51 13.93
CA ASP A 26 1.02 9.34 13.90
C ASP A 26 1.52 8.24 12.97
N SER A 27 2.64 8.47 12.27
CA SER A 27 3.27 7.47 11.44
C SER A 27 4.11 6.50 12.27
N PHE A 28 4.18 5.24 11.83
CA PHE A 28 4.94 4.20 12.50
C PHE A 28 5.85 3.46 11.52
N GLN A 29 6.97 2.95 12.04
CA GLN A 29 7.92 2.17 11.26
C GLN A 29 7.50 0.70 11.24
N MET A 30 7.54 0.09 10.07
CA MET A 30 7.27 -1.33 9.88
C MET A 30 8.20 -1.88 8.82
N LYS A 31 9.09 -2.81 9.20
CA LYS A 31 10.21 -3.25 8.36
C LYS A 31 11.02 -2.03 7.85
N ASP A 32 11.30 -1.98 6.56
CA ASP A 32 12.00 -0.90 5.88
C ASP A 32 11.04 0.21 5.36
N CYS A 33 9.83 0.28 5.92
CA CYS A 33 8.78 1.19 5.49
C CYS A 33 8.31 2.10 6.63
N ILE A 34 7.82 3.28 6.25
CA ILE A 34 7.06 4.18 7.14
C ILE A 34 5.61 4.12 6.71
N ILE A 35 4.71 3.86 7.66
CA ILE A 35 3.28 3.75 7.42
C ILE A 35 2.59 4.91 8.11
N ALA A 36 1.74 5.62 7.38
CA ALA A 36 0.96 6.74 7.89
C ALA A 36 -0.53 6.48 7.65
N PRO A 37 -1.38 6.47 8.69
CA PRO A 37 -2.82 6.42 8.50
C PRO A 37 -3.30 7.70 7.80
N VAL A 38 -4.27 7.59 6.89
CA VAL A 38 -4.89 8.77 6.24
C VAL A 38 -5.96 9.38 7.14
N HIS A 39 -6.63 8.55 7.93
CA HIS A 39 -7.70 8.95 8.85
C HIS A 39 -7.48 8.33 10.23
N LEU A 40 -8.09 8.93 11.25
CA LEU A 40 -8.13 8.35 12.59
C LEU A 40 -8.85 7.00 12.55
N ILE A 41 -8.27 5.99 13.20
CA ILE A 41 -8.85 4.66 13.32
C ILE A 41 -9.78 4.67 14.55
N PRO A 42 -11.09 4.39 14.38
CA PRO A 42 -12.04 4.33 15.49
C PRO A 42 -11.79 3.12 16.39
N GLU A 43 -12.36 3.12 17.60
CA GLU A 43 -12.31 1.96 18.51
C GLU A 43 -13.06 0.76 17.91
N GLU A 44 -14.25 1.03 17.37
CA GLU A 44 -15.12 0.03 16.75
C GLU A 44 -14.96 0.07 15.24
N ILE A 45 -14.65 -1.09 14.65
CA ILE A 45 -14.53 -1.27 13.21
C ILE A 45 -15.65 -2.22 12.76
N TYR A 46 -16.45 -1.77 11.80
CA TYR A 46 -17.57 -2.54 11.25
C TYR A 46 -17.19 -3.20 9.91
N ASP A 47 -18.00 -4.18 9.50
CA ASP A 47 -17.80 -4.89 8.24
C ASP A 47 -17.84 -3.94 7.04
N ASN A 48 -16.96 -4.21 6.08
CA ASN A 48 -16.73 -3.48 4.84
C ASN A 48 -16.30 -2.02 5.01
N GLN A 49 -15.92 -1.60 6.23
CA GLN A 49 -15.26 -0.32 6.41
C GLN A 49 -13.87 -0.31 5.77
N GLU A 50 -13.49 0.85 5.23
CA GLU A 50 -12.25 1.06 4.49
C GLU A 50 -11.27 1.92 5.28
N PHE A 51 -10.00 1.50 5.33
CA PHE A 51 -8.93 2.20 6.03
C PHE A 51 -7.75 2.39 5.10
N ASP A 52 -7.39 3.66 4.87
CA ASP A 52 -6.32 4.03 3.96
C ASP A 52 -5.04 4.35 4.71
N PHE A 53 -3.92 3.86 4.16
CA PHE A 53 -2.58 4.02 4.68
C PHE A 53 -1.62 4.40 3.56
N TYR A 54 -0.83 5.45 3.77
CA TYR A 54 0.35 5.67 2.95
C TYR A 54 1.49 4.80 3.44
N VAL A 55 2.11 4.06 2.51
CA VAL A 55 3.28 3.23 2.80
C VAL A 55 4.45 3.80 2.02
N LYS A 56 5.39 4.44 2.72
CA LYS A 56 6.61 5.00 2.15
C LYS A 56 7.77 4.03 2.31
N THR A 57 8.39 3.70 1.20
CA THR A 57 9.61 2.89 1.15
C THR A 57 10.77 3.76 0.69
N LYS A 58 11.98 3.17 0.61
CA LYS A 58 13.12 3.85 -0.02
C LYS A 58 12.91 4.14 -1.51
N TYR A 59 12.00 3.42 -2.17
CA TYR A 59 11.79 3.49 -3.61
C TYR A 59 10.59 4.35 -4.00
N ASP A 60 9.45 4.12 -3.38
CA ASP A 60 8.15 4.64 -3.82
C ASP A 60 7.23 4.93 -2.61
N VAL A 61 6.12 5.61 -2.87
CA VAL A 61 4.99 5.71 -1.94
C VAL A 61 3.81 4.94 -2.54
N TYR A 62 3.19 4.10 -1.72
CA TYR A 62 2.01 3.32 -2.04
C TYR A 62 0.81 3.82 -1.24
N LEU A 63 -0.38 3.64 -1.78
CA LEU A 63 -1.63 3.78 -1.03
C LEU A 63 -2.21 2.39 -0.80
N LEU A 64 -2.24 1.96 0.45
CA LEU A 64 -2.81 0.69 0.89
C LEU A 64 -4.18 0.98 1.51
N ARG A 65 -5.23 0.41 0.93
CA ARG A 65 -6.55 0.31 1.54
C ARG A 65 -6.75 -1.06 2.15
N ILE A 66 -7.16 -1.12 3.41
CA ILE A 66 -7.70 -2.34 4.01
C ILE A 66 -9.21 -2.21 4.12
N ILE A 67 -9.94 -3.17 3.57
CA ILE A 67 -11.39 -3.32 3.72
C ILE A 67 -11.63 -4.43 4.75
N ASN A 68 -12.36 -4.11 5.81
CA ASN A 68 -12.65 -5.05 6.90
C ASN A 68 -13.63 -6.13 6.45
N ASN A 69 -13.16 -7.31 6.07
CA ASN A 69 -14.00 -8.48 5.83
C ASN A 69 -13.17 -9.77 5.81
N GLU A 70 -13.84 -10.92 5.75
CA GLU A 70 -13.21 -12.25 5.81
C GLU A 70 -12.65 -12.77 4.47
N ALA A 71 -12.62 -11.97 3.40
CA ALA A 71 -12.26 -12.48 2.07
C ALA A 71 -10.77 -12.81 1.89
N LYS A 72 -9.88 -12.27 2.74
CA LYS A 72 -8.43 -12.58 2.79
C LYS A 72 -7.73 -12.54 1.42
N CYS A 73 -8.01 -11.50 0.64
CA CYS A 73 -7.47 -11.34 -0.71
C CYS A 73 -7.17 -9.87 -1.00
N GLY A 74 -6.46 -9.59 -2.08
CA GLY A 74 -6.16 -8.22 -2.47
C GLY A 74 -5.93 -8.04 -3.96
N ILE A 75 -5.83 -6.78 -4.36
CA ILE A 75 -5.61 -6.37 -5.74
C ILE A 75 -4.59 -5.23 -5.75
N ILE A 76 -3.54 -5.38 -6.55
CA ILE A 76 -2.61 -4.31 -6.91
C ILE A 76 -3.12 -3.66 -8.19
N TYR A 77 -3.46 -2.37 -8.12
CA TYR A 77 -3.85 -1.58 -9.28
C TYR A 77 -2.63 -0.85 -9.86
N PRO A 78 -2.58 -0.73 -11.21
CA PRO A 78 -1.56 0.07 -11.86
C PRO A 78 -1.67 1.52 -11.41
N ALA A 79 -0.53 2.20 -11.28
CA ALA A 79 -0.48 3.62 -11.00
C ALA A 79 -1.16 4.40 -12.12
N LYS A 80 -2.16 5.22 -11.76
CA LYS A 80 -2.87 6.13 -12.67
C LYS A 80 -2.15 7.50 -12.72
N LEU A 81 -2.86 8.57 -13.08
CA LEU A 81 -2.32 9.94 -13.24
C LEU A 81 -1.60 10.49 -11.99
N SER A 82 -2.02 10.11 -10.78
CA SER A 82 -1.33 10.47 -9.53
C SER A 82 0.01 9.75 -9.35
N GLY A 83 0.21 8.69 -10.14
CA GLY A 83 1.38 7.85 -10.15
C GLY A 83 1.50 6.94 -8.91
N ILE A 84 0.64 7.03 -7.91
CA ILE A 84 0.72 6.12 -6.75
C ILE A 84 0.15 4.76 -7.15
N ILE A 85 0.90 3.68 -6.89
CA ILE A 85 0.38 2.31 -6.99
C ILE A 85 -0.60 2.12 -5.84
N TYR A 86 -1.82 1.71 -6.19
CA TYR A 86 -2.92 1.52 -5.24
C TYR A 86 -3.11 0.04 -4.94
N ILE A 87 -3.15 -0.32 -3.67
CA ILE A 87 -3.29 -1.69 -3.21
C ILE A 87 -4.56 -1.76 -2.38
N ILE A 88 -5.48 -2.64 -2.75
CA ILE A 88 -6.63 -2.99 -1.92
C ILE A 88 -6.36 -4.34 -1.29
N SER A 89 -6.56 -4.44 0.03
CA SER A 89 -6.48 -5.66 0.81
C SER A 89 -7.80 -5.87 1.54
N ASN A 90 -8.35 -7.06 1.45
CA ASN A 90 -9.53 -7.49 2.17
C ASN A 90 -9.05 -8.42 3.28
N LEU A 91 -9.11 -7.96 4.53
CA LEU A 91 -8.66 -8.71 5.70
C LEU A 91 -9.54 -8.37 6.89
N PRO A 92 -9.80 -9.33 7.79
CA PRO A 92 -10.47 -9.03 9.03
C PRO A 92 -9.56 -8.14 9.88
N ILE A 93 -10.10 -7.02 10.32
CA ILE A 93 -9.39 -6.06 11.15
C ILE A 93 -10.22 -5.60 12.34
N SER A 94 -9.50 -5.25 13.38
CA SER A 94 -9.91 -4.59 14.59
C SER A 94 -8.82 -3.58 14.91
N LYS A 95 -9.11 -2.65 15.83
CA LYS A 95 -8.10 -1.69 16.27
C LYS A 95 -6.81 -2.37 16.78
N ASN A 96 -6.92 -3.56 17.38
CA ASN A 96 -5.81 -4.26 18.00
C ASN A 96 -4.92 -5.04 17.01
N ASN A 97 -5.43 -5.41 15.83
CA ASN A 97 -4.69 -6.24 14.87
C ASN A 97 -4.43 -5.52 13.53
N ILE A 98 -4.81 -4.25 13.38
CA ILE A 98 -4.67 -3.54 12.11
C ILE A 98 -3.22 -3.49 11.62
N THR A 99 -2.26 -3.30 12.52
CA THR A 99 -0.83 -3.32 12.22
C THR A 99 -0.36 -4.71 11.76
N GLU A 100 -0.88 -5.78 12.37
CA GLU A 100 -0.61 -7.16 11.96
C GLU A 100 -1.18 -7.43 10.55
N SER A 101 -2.41 -6.99 10.27
CA SER A 101 -3.04 -7.14 8.96
C SER A 101 -2.27 -6.38 7.88
N ILE A 102 -1.82 -5.16 8.17
CA ILE A 102 -0.91 -4.40 7.28
C ILE A 102 0.36 -5.21 7.02
N GLN A 103 0.99 -5.74 8.07
CA GLN A 103 2.21 -6.54 7.94
C GLN A 103 1.99 -7.79 7.08
N LYS A 104 0.89 -8.52 7.27
CA LYS A 104 0.53 -9.69 6.44
C LYS A 104 0.39 -9.32 4.97
N THR A 105 -0.32 -8.23 4.67
CA THR A 105 -0.42 -7.73 3.30
C THR A 105 0.96 -7.39 2.73
N LEU A 106 1.79 -6.63 3.46
CA LEU A 106 3.12 -6.24 2.97
C LEU A 106 4.05 -7.44 2.75
N ASN A 107 4.02 -8.44 3.64
CA ASN A 107 4.76 -9.69 3.47
C ASN A 107 4.33 -10.40 2.19
N ARG A 108 3.01 -10.50 1.96
CA ARG A 108 2.48 -11.15 0.77
C ARG A 108 2.89 -10.44 -0.52
N LEU A 109 2.99 -9.11 -0.48
CA LEU A 109 3.40 -8.30 -1.62
C LEU A 109 4.88 -8.50 -2.01
N GLU A 110 5.72 -9.10 -1.15
CA GLU A 110 7.13 -9.38 -1.47
C GLU A 110 7.26 -10.31 -2.68
N GLU A 111 6.35 -11.27 -2.83
CA GLU A 111 6.28 -12.16 -4.00
C GLU A 111 6.02 -11.40 -5.32
N TYR A 112 5.42 -10.22 -5.22
CA TYR A 112 5.10 -9.36 -6.35
C TYR A 112 6.16 -8.24 -6.54
N GLY A 113 7.21 -8.24 -5.73
CA GLY A 113 8.35 -7.33 -5.82
C GLY A 113 8.32 -6.14 -4.85
N PHE A 114 7.45 -6.14 -3.84
CA PHE A 114 7.53 -5.17 -2.74
C PHE A 114 8.87 -5.31 -1.99
N PRO A 115 9.50 -4.21 -1.52
CA PRO A 115 9.05 -2.81 -1.49
C PRO A 115 9.31 -2.00 -2.77
N ASN A 116 9.67 -2.67 -3.87
CA ASN A 116 10.05 -2.07 -5.15
C ASN A 116 9.06 -2.46 -6.27
N LEU A 117 7.76 -2.46 -5.98
CA LEU A 117 6.73 -2.87 -6.93
C LEU A 117 6.91 -2.12 -8.26
N LYS A 118 6.91 -2.88 -9.35
CA LYS A 118 6.90 -2.31 -10.71
C LYS A 118 5.49 -1.89 -11.05
N ASN A 119 5.35 -0.80 -11.81
CA ASN A 119 4.04 -0.41 -12.29
C ASN A 119 3.56 -1.44 -13.33
N SER A 120 2.58 -2.27 -12.94
CA SER A 120 1.95 -3.21 -13.86
C SER A 120 1.13 -2.46 -14.92
N LYS A 121 0.83 -3.11 -16.05
CA LYS A 121 -0.14 -2.59 -17.03
C LYS A 121 -1.58 -3.03 -16.73
N CYS A 122 -1.74 -4.01 -15.84
CA CYS A 122 -3.02 -4.60 -15.47
C CYS A 122 -3.10 -4.81 -13.95
N ASN A 123 -4.32 -5.02 -13.46
CA ASN A 123 -4.56 -5.36 -12.06
C ASN A 123 -4.00 -6.75 -11.75
N ILE A 124 -3.41 -6.91 -10.57
CA ILE A 124 -2.88 -8.19 -10.10
C ILE A 124 -3.63 -8.59 -8.83
N ALA A 125 -4.40 -9.68 -8.89
CA ALA A 125 -5.06 -10.24 -7.73
C ALA A 125 -4.10 -11.15 -6.93
N PHE A 126 -4.24 -11.19 -5.62
CA PHE A 126 -3.47 -12.05 -4.72
C PHE A 126 -4.34 -12.55 -3.57
N GLN A 127 -3.97 -13.72 -3.02
CA GLN A 127 -4.55 -14.26 -1.79
C GLN A 127 -3.64 -13.91 -0.61
N ILE A 128 -4.19 -13.85 0.60
CA ILE A 128 -3.47 -13.56 1.84
C ILE A 128 -3.78 -14.69 2.81
N GLU A 129 -2.75 -15.36 3.31
CA GLU A 129 -2.89 -16.46 4.29
C GLU A 129 -2.95 -15.94 5.73
#